data_AF-A0A5B0FKE8-F1
#
_entry.id   AF-A0A5B0FKE8-F1
#
_cell.length_a   1.000
_cell.length_b   1.000
_cell.length_c   1.000
_cell.angle_alpha   90.00
_cell.angle_beta   90.00
_cell.angle_gamma   90.00
#
_symmetry.space_group_name_H-M   'P 1'
#
loop_
_entity.id
_entity.type
_entity.pdbx_description
1 polymer ?
#
loop_
_entity_poly.entity_id
_entity_poly.type
_entity_poly.pdbx_seq_one_letter_code
_entity_poly.pdbx_strand_id
1 'polypeptide(L)'
;MKIFSTLTYNVSSLKFYRYALISSITLLWLGQQSVAQGSRTRLTIPDEFLSANFIGNGNFNAIIFGDFQTNSGDVEGRLAVAGNMNINTGGYSVGTGGVGVNAPDFTDNLVVNGQFNNAGGGNWGLRGNLIYNTAPTGNVLPSLLAPGSTITGGVLDHIKFSDNKLLGYYRTLSGLLNTLENTGTVTFDGYHQYVLKGTSDGLNVFNITLPDNMSSDEIRVEIPTGASAIINILNQTLSINGGSMKMNGADEANVRVLFNFPNATAISLAHYKFLGSFLAPKAGLSGNGGSINGQSIIGGHFNQLNGFEFHNFYFSENTITLPVSLAKFTASKEGQSVNLNWTTTSETNSSHFDIEHSVNGKSWNRIGTVSSHQESSQSRHYSFTDQSPVDGENLYRLKMVDLDETFAYSNIESIKIKTGSAITLFPNPTADRILVSNSADIKQVTIVDFFGRNVYKAVKITSEGIDCKNLASGMYVVTTTHFDGAMNSQKVLIRK
;
A
#
# COMPACT_ATOMS: atom_id res chain seq x y z
N MET A 1 -55.58 21.60 -56.23
CA MET A 1 -55.72 21.00 -54.89
C MET A 1 -54.56 21.53 -54.05
N LYS A 2 -54.65 22.75 -53.47
CA LYS A 2 -54.94 23.04 -52.04
C LYS A 2 -54.05 22.17 -51.11
N ILE A 3 -53.13 22.65 -50.25
CA ILE A 3 -52.98 23.89 -49.45
C ILE A 3 -51.50 24.06 -48.98
N PHE A 4 -51.10 25.33 -48.76
CA PHE A 4 -50.05 25.95 -47.92
C PHE A 4 -49.35 25.06 -46.83
N SER A 5 -48.09 25.27 -46.42
CA SER A 5 -47.53 26.54 -45.93
C SER A 5 -45.99 26.53 -45.82
N THR A 6 -45.46 27.74 -45.92
CA THR A 6 -44.09 28.21 -45.69
C THR A 6 -43.72 28.24 -44.20
N LEU A 7 -42.46 27.91 -43.87
CA LEU A 7 -41.66 28.75 -42.97
C LEU A 7 -40.16 28.48 -43.15
N THR A 8 -39.49 29.53 -43.61
CA THR A 8 -38.05 29.77 -43.73
C THR A 8 -37.36 29.80 -42.37
N TYR A 9 -36.11 29.32 -42.27
CA TYR A 9 -35.04 30.06 -41.57
C TYR A 9 -33.65 29.69 -42.11
N ASN A 10 -32.75 30.66 -41.94
CA ASN A 10 -31.63 31.02 -42.80
C ASN A 10 -30.44 30.06 -42.86
N VAL A 11 -29.76 30.15 -44.01
CA VAL A 11 -28.49 29.53 -44.39
C VAL A 11 -27.31 30.31 -43.81
N SER A 12 -26.28 29.60 -43.34
CA SER A 12 -24.87 29.97 -43.51
C SER A 12 -24.03 28.69 -43.41
N SER A 13 -23.73 28.08 -44.56
CA SER A 13 -22.45 28.15 -45.29
C SER A 13 -21.39 27.21 -44.69
N LEU A 14 -21.23 26.01 -45.24
CA LEU A 14 -20.36 25.64 -46.37
C LEU A 14 -18.90 25.32 -45.95
N LYS A 15 -18.57 24.01 -45.92
CA LYS A 15 -17.68 23.31 -46.88
C LYS A 15 -17.09 22.04 -46.25
N PHE A 16 -17.65 20.89 -46.63
CA PHE A 16 -16.96 19.60 -46.55
C PHE A 16 -16.45 19.25 -47.97
N TYR A 17 -15.16 19.00 -48.10
CA TYR A 17 -14.59 18.36 -49.28
C TYR A 17 -14.73 16.83 -49.15
N ARG A 18 -15.31 16.20 -50.18
CA ARG A 18 -15.13 14.78 -50.54
C ARG A 18 -13.83 14.69 -51.39
N TYR A 19 -13.04 13.62 -51.53
CA TYR A 19 -13.26 12.18 -51.68
C TYR A 19 -11.91 11.46 -51.47
N ALA A 20 -11.91 10.21 -51.01
CA ALA A 20 -11.41 9.03 -51.76
C ALA A 20 -11.40 7.76 -50.88
N LEU A 21 -12.15 6.75 -51.32
CA LEU A 21 -12.01 5.36 -50.89
C LEU A 21 -10.73 4.75 -51.48
N ILE A 22 -10.06 3.85 -50.76
CA ILE A 22 -9.78 2.46 -51.16
C ILE A 22 -9.33 1.66 -49.93
N SER A 23 -9.66 0.37 -50.01
CA SER A 23 -9.77 -0.73 -49.06
C SER A 23 -8.50 -1.24 -48.34
N SER A 24 -8.77 -1.93 -47.23
CA SER A 24 -8.05 -3.10 -46.67
C SER A 24 -6.71 -2.88 -45.99
N ILE A 25 -6.66 -3.11 -44.66
CA ILE A 25 -5.90 -4.17 -43.98
C ILE A 25 -5.99 -3.92 -42.47
N THR A 26 -6.46 -4.94 -41.76
CA THR A 26 -6.34 -5.12 -40.32
C THR A 26 -4.89 -4.94 -39.89
N LEU A 27 -4.61 -3.98 -39.01
CA LEU A 27 -3.39 -3.97 -38.21
C LEU A 27 -3.77 -3.82 -36.74
N LEU A 28 -3.72 -4.96 -36.06
CA LEU A 28 -3.56 -5.04 -34.62
C LEU A 28 -2.25 -4.36 -34.22
N TRP A 29 -2.27 -3.88 -32.97
CA TRP A 29 -1.13 -3.60 -32.09
C TRP A 29 -0.63 -2.16 -32.04
N LEU A 30 -0.87 -1.54 -30.88
CA LEU A 30 0.05 -0.74 -30.03
C LEU A 30 -0.86 -0.05 -28.98
N GLY A 31 -0.63 -0.10 -27.68
CA GLY A 31 0.61 -0.39 -26.99
C GLY A 31 0.39 -1.01 -25.62
N GLN A 32 1.44 -1.71 -25.21
CA GLN A 32 1.75 -2.05 -23.84
C GLN A 32 1.53 -0.82 -22.96
N GLN A 33 0.57 -0.88 -22.05
CA GLN A 33 0.69 -0.09 -20.83
C GLN A 33 1.70 -0.81 -19.94
N SER A 34 2.92 -0.27 -19.91
CA SER A 34 3.81 -0.48 -18.78
C SER A 34 3.09 0.01 -17.53
N VAL A 35 2.57 -0.92 -16.73
CA VAL A 35 2.14 -0.60 -15.37
C VAL A 35 3.39 -0.25 -14.60
N ALA A 36 3.63 1.05 -14.44
CA ALA A 36 4.71 1.56 -13.61
C ALA A 36 4.55 1.00 -12.18
N GLN A 37 5.67 0.52 -11.64
CA GLN A 37 5.84 0.13 -10.24
C GLN A 37 5.18 1.16 -9.30
N GLY A 38 4.28 0.71 -8.41
CA GLY A 38 3.76 1.61 -7.38
C GLY A 38 2.44 1.27 -6.67
N SER A 39 1.79 0.14 -6.92
CA SER A 39 0.68 -0.33 -6.08
C SER A 39 1.00 -1.72 -5.54
N ARG A 40 1.44 -1.80 -4.28
CA ARG A 40 1.57 -3.08 -3.58
C ARG A 40 0.15 -3.61 -3.38
N THR A 41 -0.19 -4.74 -4.00
CA THR A 41 -1.40 -5.48 -3.63
C THR A 41 -1.10 -6.17 -2.28
N ARG A 42 -1.99 -6.13 -1.27
CA ARG A 42 -1.73 -6.68 0.09
C ARG A 42 -1.27 -8.14 0.10
N LEU A 43 -1.57 -8.91 -0.94
CA LEU A 43 -1.20 -10.32 -1.03
C LEU A 43 0.10 -10.58 -1.80
N THR A 44 0.71 -9.57 -2.39
CA THR A 44 2.03 -9.67 -3.04
C THR A 44 3.12 -9.98 -2.01
N ILE A 45 4.00 -10.94 -2.32
CA ILE A 45 5.20 -11.21 -1.52
C ILE A 45 6.08 -9.95 -1.48
N PRO A 46 6.41 -9.40 -0.30
CA PRO A 46 7.30 -8.24 -0.21
C PRO A 46 8.69 -8.56 -0.77
N ASP A 47 9.32 -7.59 -1.44
CA ASP A 47 10.60 -7.76 -2.14
C ASP A 47 11.73 -8.27 -1.23
N GLU A 48 11.67 -7.95 0.07
CA GLU A 48 12.64 -8.44 1.07
C GLU A 48 12.62 -9.97 1.24
N PHE A 49 11.55 -10.64 0.84
CA PHE A 49 11.41 -12.11 0.85
C PHE A 49 11.76 -12.76 -0.49
N LEU A 50 12.11 -11.98 -1.51
CA LEU A 50 12.55 -12.47 -2.80
C LEU A 50 14.08 -12.51 -2.86
N SER A 51 14.65 -13.51 -3.55
CA SER A 51 16.09 -13.56 -3.78
C SER A 51 16.53 -12.47 -4.77
N ALA A 52 17.82 -12.09 -4.73
CA ALA A 52 18.36 -11.07 -5.63
C ALA A 52 18.30 -11.47 -7.13
N ASN A 53 18.23 -12.77 -7.42
CA ASN A 53 18.15 -13.31 -8.77
C ASN A 53 16.72 -13.69 -9.18
N PHE A 54 15.72 -13.32 -8.38
CA PHE A 54 14.32 -13.59 -8.67
C PHE A 54 13.87 -12.83 -9.92
N ILE A 55 13.25 -13.54 -10.87
CA ILE A 55 12.77 -12.97 -12.13
C ILE A 55 11.26 -12.77 -12.05
N GLY A 56 10.83 -11.51 -12.05
CA GLY A 56 9.44 -11.10 -11.91
C GLY A 56 9.22 -10.31 -10.61
N ASN A 57 8.03 -10.41 -10.04
CA ASN A 57 7.65 -9.73 -8.79
C ASN A 57 7.02 -10.71 -7.79
N GLY A 58 6.62 -10.24 -6.60
CA GLY A 58 5.96 -11.07 -5.60
C GLY A 58 4.50 -11.44 -5.89
N ASN A 59 3.96 -11.13 -7.07
CA ASN A 59 2.55 -11.36 -7.38
C ASN A 59 2.33 -12.82 -7.82
N PHE A 60 1.93 -13.65 -6.86
CA PHE A 60 1.56 -15.04 -7.06
C PHE A 60 0.05 -15.21 -7.02
N ASN A 61 -0.47 -16.09 -7.87
CA ASN A 61 -1.88 -16.47 -7.84
C ASN A 61 -2.17 -17.42 -6.68
N ALA A 62 -1.23 -18.32 -6.35
CA ALA A 62 -1.32 -19.16 -5.17
C ALA A 62 0.04 -19.27 -4.46
N ILE A 63 0.02 -19.14 -3.13
CA ILE A 63 1.15 -19.38 -2.23
C ILE A 63 0.71 -20.39 -1.19
N ILE A 64 1.40 -21.53 -1.17
CA ILE A 64 1.12 -22.65 -0.29
C ILE A 64 2.31 -22.84 0.64
N PHE A 65 2.12 -22.64 1.94
CA PHE A 65 3.20 -22.73 2.92
C PHE A 65 3.47 -24.16 3.42
N GLY A 66 2.55 -25.11 3.18
CA GLY A 66 2.78 -26.53 3.40
C GLY A 66 3.15 -27.29 2.13
N ASP A 67 3.00 -28.62 2.18
CA ASP A 67 3.05 -29.45 0.98
C ASP A 67 1.82 -29.24 0.11
N PHE A 68 2.02 -29.35 -1.19
CA PHE A 68 0.97 -29.31 -2.19
C PHE A 68 0.83 -30.66 -2.89
N GLN A 69 -0.36 -31.25 -2.83
CA GLN A 69 -0.72 -32.47 -3.56
C GLN A 69 -1.84 -32.16 -4.55
N THR A 70 -1.68 -32.58 -5.80
CA THR A 70 -2.71 -32.40 -6.83
C THR A 70 -2.99 -33.69 -7.59
N ASN A 71 -4.27 -34.00 -7.75
CA ASN A 71 -4.78 -35.13 -8.52
C ASN A 71 -5.51 -34.69 -9.80
N SER A 72 -5.73 -33.39 -10.00
CA SER A 72 -6.34 -32.76 -11.19
C SER A 72 -6.51 -31.26 -10.96
N GLY A 73 -6.93 -30.54 -12.01
CA GLY A 73 -7.11 -29.08 -11.99
C GLY A 73 -5.88 -28.36 -12.54
N ASP A 74 -5.78 -27.08 -12.23
CA ASP A 74 -4.71 -26.20 -12.70
C ASP A 74 -4.55 -24.96 -11.81
N VAL A 75 -3.47 -24.21 -12.08
CA VAL A 75 -3.27 -22.83 -11.61
C VAL A 75 -3.01 -21.96 -12.82
N GLU A 76 -3.90 -21.02 -13.11
CA GLU A 76 -3.77 -20.19 -14.31
C GLU A 76 -2.64 -19.15 -14.21
N GLY A 77 -2.28 -18.78 -12.99
CA GLY A 77 -1.26 -17.78 -12.69
C GLY A 77 0.03 -18.40 -12.15
N ARG A 78 0.76 -17.62 -11.35
CA ARG A 78 2.02 -18.06 -10.72
C ARG A 78 1.73 -18.82 -9.43
N LEU A 79 2.51 -19.87 -9.16
CA LEU A 79 2.38 -20.74 -8.00
C LEU A 79 3.70 -20.79 -7.21
N ALA A 80 3.62 -20.59 -5.90
CA ALA A 80 4.73 -20.82 -4.97
C ALA A 80 4.34 -21.86 -3.93
N VAL A 81 5.23 -22.84 -3.69
CA VAL A 81 5.06 -23.91 -2.73
C VAL A 81 6.29 -23.95 -1.82
N ALA A 82 6.09 -23.72 -0.53
CA ALA A 82 7.16 -23.76 0.48
C ALA A 82 7.57 -25.19 0.85
N GLY A 83 6.62 -26.13 0.82
CA GLY A 83 6.88 -27.56 1.04
C GLY A 83 7.19 -28.30 -0.26
N ASN A 84 6.88 -29.59 -0.25
CA ASN A 84 6.96 -30.46 -1.41
C ASN A 84 5.75 -30.28 -2.32
N MET A 85 5.93 -30.42 -3.63
CA MET A 85 4.84 -30.44 -4.60
C MET A 85 4.77 -31.82 -5.26
N ASN A 86 3.61 -32.47 -5.20
CA ASN A 86 3.36 -33.78 -5.80
C ASN A 86 2.18 -33.71 -6.78
N ILE A 87 2.46 -33.96 -8.06
CA ILE A 87 1.45 -34.14 -9.11
C ILE A 87 1.19 -35.63 -9.26
N ASN A 88 0.01 -36.08 -8.85
CA ASN A 88 -0.38 -37.50 -8.81
C ASN A 88 -1.29 -37.90 -9.98
N THR A 89 -1.29 -37.12 -11.06
CA THR A 89 -2.24 -37.24 -12.18
C THR A 89 -1.56 -37.20 -13.54
N GLY A 90 -2.30 -37.61 -14.57
CA GLY A 90 -1.85 -37.66 -15.96
C GLY A 90 -1.77 -36.29 -16.65
N GLY A 91 -2.23 -35.21 -16.01
CA GLY A 91 -2.21 -33.87 -16.57
C GLY A 91 -2.43 -32.76 -15.54
N TYR A 92 -1.61 -31.72 -15.62
CA TYR A 92 -1.67 -30.52 -14.78
C TYR A 92 -1.09 -29.31 -15.53
N SER A 93 -1.43 -28.10 -15.14
CA SER A 93 -0.77 -26.91 -15.68
C SER A 93 -0.61 -25.78 -14.68
N VAL A 94 0.47 -25.03 -14.85
CA VAL A 94 0.73 -23.77 -14.15
C VAL A 94 0.96 -22.66 -15.17
N GLY A 95 0.32 -21.53 -14.98
CA GLY A 95 0.52 -20.31 -15.77
C GLY A 95 -0.30 -20.22 -17.06
N THR A 96 -1.20 -21.16 -17.31
CA THR A 96 -2.09 -21.18 -18.48
C THR A 96 -3.52 -20.92 -18.04
N GLY A 97 -4.08 -19.76 -18.39
CA GLY A 97 -5.44 -19.38 -18.09
C GLY A 97 -6.43 -19.74 -19.20
N GLY A 98 -7.53 -20.37 -18.81
CA GLY A 98 -8.72 -20.55 -19.65
C GLY A 98 -9.85 -19.57 -19.33
N VAL A 99 -9.87 -19.04 -18.09
CA VAL A 99 -10.88 -18.16 -17.53
C VAL A 99 -10.28 -16.82 -17.11
N GLY A 100 -9.21 -16.84 -16.30
CA GLY A 100 -8.43 -15.67 -15.89
C GLY A 100 -7.26 -15.38 -16.84
N VAL A 101 -6.33 -14.54 -16.39
CA VAL A 101 -5.19 -14.12 -17.25
C VAL A 101 -4.02 -15.09 -17.15
N ASN A 102 -3.35 -15.38 -18.26
CA ASN A 102 -2.11 -16.18 -18.23
C ASN A 102 -1.04 -15.56 -17.32
N ALA A 103 -0.20 -16.40 -16.72
CA ALA A 103 1.03 -15.92 -16.09
C ALA A 103 1.99 -15.32 -17.13
N PRO A 104 2.84 -14.35 -16.76
CA PRO A 104 3.80 -13.74 -17.68
C PRO A 104 4.80 -14.77 -18.25
N ASP A 105 5.21 -14.61 -19.52
CA ASP A 105 6.03 -15.61 -20.22
C ASP A 105 7.46 -15.79 -19.68
N PHE A 106 8.01 -14.78 -19.02
CA PHE A 106 9.43 -14.69 -18.68
C PHE A 106 9.68 -14.42 -17.20
N THR A 107 8.87 -15.00 -16.32
CA THR A 107 9.00 -14.86 -14.87
C THR A 107 9.03 -16.22 -14.17
N ASP A 108 9.46 -16.22 -12.90
CA ASP A 108 9.49 -17.40 -12.05
C ASP A 108 8.07 -17.80 -11.65
N ASN A 109 7.43 -18.60 -12.50
CA ASN A 109 6.00 -18.86 -12.43
C ASN A 109 5.67 -20.06 -11.57
N LEU A 110 6.61 -20.99 -11.42
CA LEU A 110 6.50 -22.07 -10.45
C LEU A 110 7.76 -22.08 -9.58
N VAL A 111 7.59 -21.83 -8.27
CA VAL A 111 8.67 -21.90 -7.29
C VAL A 111 8.34 -22.97 -6.27
N VAL A 112 9.17 -24.00 -6.14
CA VAL A 112 9.01 -25.10 -5.17
C VAL A 112 10.24 -25.18 -4.27
N ASN A 113 10.10 -24.77 -3.02
CA ASN A 113 11.23 -24.73 -2.07
C ASN A 113 11.61 -26.13 -1.54
N GLY A 114 10.66 -27.07 -1.56
CA GLY A 114 10.89 -28.47 -1.23
C GLY A 114 11.21 -29.34 -2.45
N GLN A 115 10.85 -30.62 -2.33
CA GLN A 115 10.95 -31.57 -3.42
C GLN A 115 9.78 -31.39 -4.39
N PHE A 116 10.10 -31.35 -5.68
CA PHE A 116 9.11 -31.37 -6.76
C PHE A 116 8.97 -32.78 -7.33
N ASN A 117 7.75 -33.31 -7.50
CA ASN A 117 7.49 -34.66 -7.99
C ASN A 117 6.27 -34.72 -8.93
N ASN A 118 6.35 -35.57 -9.96
CA ASN A 118 5.26 -35.89 -10.90
C ASN A 118 5.02 -37.40 -10.90
N ALA A 119 4.46 -37.91 -9.80
CA ALA A 119 4.18 -39.32 -9.62
C ALA A 119 3.13 -39.87 -10.61
N GLY A 120 2.27 -39.00 -11.15
CA GLY A 120 1.27 -39.40 -12.14
C GLY A 120 1.86 -39.75 -13.52
N GLY A 121 3.12 -39.38 -13.78
CA GLY A 121 3.86 -39.75 -14.99
C GLY A 121 3.30 -39.18 -16.31
N GLY A 122 2.28 -38.32 -16.24
CA GLY A 122 1.66 -37.71 -17.40
C GLY A 122 2.25 -36.37 -17.79
N ASN A 123 1.80 -35.88 -18.95
CA ASN A 123 2.24 -34.60 -19.49
C ASN A 123 1.63 -33.46 -18.68
N TRP A 124 2.47 -32.57 -18.17
CA TRP A 124 2.03 -31.35 -17.51
C TRP A 124 2.78 -30.14 -18.07
N GLY A 125 2.10 -29.00 -18.10
CA GLY A 125 2.56 -27.79 -18.77
C GLY A 125 2.91 -26.67 -17.81
N LEU A 126 3.96 -25.91 -18.12
CA LEU A 126 4.31 -24.70 -17.40
C LEU A 126 4.53 -23.55 -18.39
N ARG A 127 3.81 -22.45 -18.22
CA ARG A 127 4.13 -21.17 -18.85
C ARG A 127 5.10 -20.42 -17.94
N GLY A 128 6.31 -20.08 -18.39
CA GLY A 128 7.34 -19.39 -17.60
C GLY A 128 8.35 -20.33 -16.92
N ASN A 129 9.16 -19.78 -16.01
CA ASN A 129 10.25 -20.54 -15.40
C ASN A 129 9.78 -21.44 -14.25
N LEU A 130 10.45 -22.58 -14.11
CA LEU A 130 10.41 -23.46 -12.93
C LEU A 130 11.69 -23.26 -12.11
N ILE A 131 11.52 -22.89 -10.85
CA ILE A 131 12.58 -22.89 -9.84
C ILE A 131 12.24 -23.93 -8.78
N TYR A 132 13.17 -24.84 -8.49
CA TYR A 132 12.96 -25.85 -7.46
C TYR A 132 14.23 -26.17 -6.68
N ASN A 133 14.07 -26.69 -5.47
CA ASN A 133 15.19 -27.16 -4.67
C ASN A 133 15.66 -28.54 -5.13
N THR A 134 14.84 -29.58 -4.95
CA THR A 134 15.19 -30.95 -5.38
C THR A 134 14.11 -31.57 -6.25
N ALA A 135 14.51 -32.41 -7.20
CA ALA A 135 13.59 -33.24 -7.99
C ALA A 135 14.11 -34.69 -8.01
N PRO A 136 13.22 -35.70 -7.92
CA PRO A 136 13.59 -37.09 -8.11
C PRO A 136 14.02 -37.34 -9.56
N THR A 137 14.78 -38.41 -9.77
CA THR A 137 15.28 -38.84 -11.09
C THR A 137 14.15 -39.36 -11.97
N GLY A 138 14.11 -38.97 -13.25
CA GLY A 138 13.13 -39.46 -14.25
C GLY A 138 12.46 -38.33 -15.05
N ASN A 139 11.38 -38.65 -15.79
CA ASN A 139 10.59 -37.68 -16.56
C ASN A 139 9.61 -36.91 -15.67
N VAL A 140 10.15 -36.12 -14.76
CA VAL A 140 9.39 -35.39 -13.72
C VAL A 140 9.06 -33.96 -14.16
N LEU A 141 9.92 -33.35 -14.98
CA LEU A 141 9.89 -31.94 -15.37
C LEU A 141 8.76 -31.57 -16.36
N PRO A 142 8.31 -30.30 -16.40
CA PRO A 142 7.20 -29.87 -17.24
C PRO A 142 7.60 -29.70 -18.70
N SER A 143 6.59 -29.71 -19.57
CA SER A 143 6.69 -29.10 -20.89
C SER A 143 6.59 -27.58 -20.75
N LEU A 144 7.62 -26.86 -21.21
CA LEU A 144 7.64 -25.40 -21.18
C LEU A 144 6.82 -24.81 -22.34
N LEU A 145 5.78 -24.06 -21.99
CA LEU A 145 4.77 -23.54 -22.94
C LEU A 145 5.14 -22.16 -23.49
N ALA A 146 6.08 -21.45 -22.85
CA ALA A 146 6.55 -20.14 -23.27
C ALA A 146 8.01 -20.22 -23.78
N PRO A 147 8.30 -19.77 -25.01
CA PRO A 147 9.66 -19.76 -25.56
C PRO A 147 10.64 -19.02 -24.64
N GLY A 148 11.82 -19.58 -24.40
CA GLY A 148 12.84 -18.96 -23.54
C GLY A 148 12.64 -19.18 -22.04
N SER A 149 11.61 -19.90 -21.61
CA SER A 149 11.46 -20.34 -20.23
C SER A 149 12.59 -21.28 -19.81
N THR A 150 12.87 -21.32 -18.51
CA THR A 150 13.96 -22.13 -17.94
C THR A 150 13.49 -23.03 -16.80
N ILE A 151 14.26 -24.08 -16.54
CA ILE A 151 14.09 -24.97 -15.40
C ILE A 151 15.39 -24.95 -14.61
N THR A 152 15.33 -24.51 -13.36
CA THR A 152 16.49 -24.38 -12.48
C THR A 152 16.26 -25.15 -11.19
N GLY A 153 17.08 -26.19 -10.98
CA GLY A 153 17.09 -27.00 -9.75
C GLY A 153 18.21 -26.62 -8.79
N GLY A 154 18.18 -27.15 -7.57
CA GLY A 154 19.19 -26.91 -6.54
C GLY A 154 19.08 -25.54 -5.87
N VAL A 155 17.94 -24.87 -6.00
CA VAL A 155 17.72 -23.53 -5.45
C VAL A 155 16.81 -23.62 -4.23
N LEU A 156 17.41 -23.42 -3.05
CA LEU A 156 16.68 -23.23 -1.80
C LEU A 156 16.44 -21.74 -1.55
N ASP A 157 15.28 -21.42 -1.01
CA ASP A 157 14.83 -20.08 -0.58
C ASP A 157 14.92 -19.01 -1.68
N HIS A 158 14.59 -19.37 -2.93
CA HIS A 158 14.38 -18.38 -3.98
C HIS A 158 13.28 -17.37 -3.61
N ILE A 159 12.29 -17.86 -2.85
CA ILE A 159 11.43 -17.10 -1.96
C ILE A 159 11.78 -17.56 -0.53
N LYS A 160 12.01 -16.62 0.39
CA LYS A 160 12.45 -16.91 1.77
C LYS A 160 11.35 -17.55 2.61
N PHE A 161 11.20 -18.86 2.48
CA PHE A 161 10.22 -19.64 3.24
C PHE A 161 10.80 -20.24 4.53
N SER A 162 12.11 -20.55 4.56
CA SER A 162 12.74 -21.33 5.64
C SER A 162 12.68 -20.70 7.03
N ASP A 163 12.70 -19.37 7.13
CA ASP A 163 12.68 -18.65 8.41
C ASP A 163 11.27 -18.38 8.96
N ASN A 164 10.22 -18.84 8.25
CA ASN A 164 8.80 -18.62 8.55
C ASN A 164 8.37 -17.15 8.65
N LYS A 165 9.23 -16.17 8.38
CA LYS A 165 8.89 -14.75 8.53
C LYS A 165 7.84 -14.31 7.51
N LEU A 166 7.90 -14.84 6.28
CA LEU A 166 6.88 -14.57 5.26
C LEU A 166 5.50 -15.12 5.67
N LEU A 167 5.45 -16.30 6.30
CA LEU A 167 4.19 -16.84 6.84
C LEU A 167 3.70 -15.99 8.03
N GLY A 168 4.62 -15.55 8.90
CA GLY A 168 4.36 -14.59 9.96
C GLY A 168 3.72 -13.31 9.43
N TYR A 169 4.28 -12.72 8.37
CA TYR A 169 3.74 -11.53 7.70
C TYR A 169 2.26 -11.71 7.30
N TYR A 170 1.91 -12.80 6.63
CA TYR A 170 0.52 -13.04 6.23
C TYR A 170 -0.41 -13.34 7.42
N ARG A 171 0.08 -13.99 8.48
CA ARG A 171 -0.67 -14.19 9.73
C ARG A 171 -0.97 -12.85 10.42
N THR A 172 0.01 -11.96 10.48
CA THR A 172 -0.15 -10.59 11.01
C THR A 172 -1.14 -9.80 10.16
N LEU A 173 -1.00 -9.81 8.82
CA LEU A 173 -1.96 -9.18 7.91
C LEU A 173 -3.39 -9.69 8.14
N SER A 174 -3.58 -11.01 8.19
CA SER A 174 -4.90 -11.62 8.44
C SER A 174 -5.48 -11.22 9.79
N GLY A 175 -4.64 -11.11 10.84
CA GLY A 175 -5.04 -10.59 12.14
C GLY A 175 -5.51 -9.13 12.07
N LEU A 176 -4.73 -8.26 11.43
CA LEU A 176 -5.07 -6.83 11.27
C LEU A 176 -6.35 -6.62 10.45
N LEU A 177 -6.59 -7.41 9.42
CA LEU A 177 -7.83 -7.37 8.64
C LEU A 177 -9.06 -7.81 9.48
N ASN A 178 -8.85 -8.65 10.48
CA ASN A 178 -9.91 -9.08 11.39
C ASN A 178 -10.22 -8.05 12.49
N THR A 179 -9.32 -7.10 12.77
CA THR A 179 -9.57 -6.02 13.75
C THR A 179 -10.32 -4.82 13.16
N LEU A 180 -10.63 -4.86 11.87
CA LEU A 180 -11.33 -3.78 11.18
C LEU A 180 -12.76 -3.65 11.68
N GLU A 181 -13.23 -2.41 11.79
CA GLU A 181 -14.62 -2.13 12.12
C GLU A 181 -15.53 -2.72 11.04
N ASN A 182 -16.53 -3.49 11.47
CA ASN A 182 -17.54 -4.04 10.58
C ASN A 182 -18.47 -2.91 10.08
N THR A 183 -18.35 -2.55 8.80
CA THR A 183 -19.09 -1.43 8.20
C THR A 183 -20.32 -1.85 7.40
N GLY A 184 -20.49 -3.14 7.12
CA GLY A 184 -21.66 -3.69 6.44
C GLY A 184 -22.59 -4.50 7.34
N THR A 185 -23.72 -4.93 6.79
CA THR A 185 -24.66 -5.82 7.48
C THR A 185 -24.62 -7.22 6.88
N VAL A 186 -24.74 -8.25 7.72
CA VAL A 186 -24.89 -9.63 7.31
C VAL A 186 -26.29 -10.10 7.68
N THR A 187 -27.06 -10.57 6.71
CA THR A 187 -28.40 -11.13 6.94
C THR A 187 -28.52 -12.51 6.33
N PHE A 188 -29.21 -13.42 7.01
CA PHE A 188 -29.59 -14.72 6.48
C PHE A 188 -31.08 -14.69 6.13
N ASP A 189 -31.44 -15.16 4.93
CA ASP A 189 -32.83 -15.15 4.44
C ASP A 189 -33.75 -16.18 5.13
N GLY A 190 -33.18 -17.05 5.97
CA GLY A 190 -33.90 -18.12 6.64
C GLY A 190 -33.98 -19.42 5.84
N TYR A 191 -33.38 -19.49 4.66
CA TYR A 191 -33.36 -20.66 3.80
C TYR A 191 -31.92 -21.09 3.49
N HIS A 192 -31.28 -20.46 2.51
CA HIS A 192 -29.95 -20.84 2.02
C HIS A 192 -29.12 -19.64 1.55
N GLN A 193 -29.50 -18.39 1.87
CA GLN A 193 -28.79 -17.21 1.38
C GLN A 193 -28.27 -16.32 2.51
N TYR A 194 -26.96 -16.08 2.48
CA TYR A 194 -26.26 -15.09 3.29
C TYR A 194 -26.02 -13.84 2.45
N VAL A 195 -26.62 -12.72 2.81
CA VAL A 195 -26.46 -11.43 2.12
C VAL A 195 -25.56 -10.52 2.95
N LEU A 196 -24.40 -10.17 2.38
CA LEU A 196 -23.42 -9.25 2.91
C LEU A 196 -23.62 -7.91 2.21
N LYS A 197 -24.32 -6.98 2.85
CA LYS A 197 -24.72 -5.70 2.25
C LYS A 197 -23.90 -4.54 2.81
N GLY A 198 -23.18 -3.85 1.92
CA GLY A 198 -22.40 -2.65 2.20
C GLY A 198 -22.96 -1.44 1.47
N THR A 199 -22.75 -0.25 2.03
CA THR A 199 -23.21 1.03 1.46
C THR A 199 -22.07 2.01 1.19
N SER A 200 -20.83 1.70 1.62
CA SER A 200 -19.67 2.54 1.36
C SER A 200 -19.20 2.35 -0.08
N ASP A 201 -18.94 3.46 -0.77
CA ASP A 201 -18.25 3.50 -2.08
C ASP A 201 -16.74 3.22 -1.97
N GLY A 202 -16.20 3.20 -0.75
CA GLY A 202 -14.85 2.80 -0.41
C GLY A 202 -14.76 1.33 -0.02
N LEU A 203 -14.45 1.07 1.25
CA LEU A 203 -14.28 -0.28 1.78
C LEU A 203 -15.47 -0.70 2.65
N ASN A 204 -15.95 -1.90 2.38
CA ASN A 204 -16.97 -2.57 3.17
C ASN A 204 -16.32 -3.75 3.91
N VAL A 205 -16.52 -3.83 5.22
CA VAL A 205 -15.97 -4.89 6.06
C VAL A 205 -17.14 -5.69 6.64
N PHE A 206 -17.05 -7.00 6.54
CA PHE A 206 -18.05 -7.95 7.01
C PHE A 206 -17.40 -8.99 7.91
N ASN A 207 -18.00 -9.22 9.07
CA ASN A 207 -17.65 -10.33 9.95
C ASN A 207 -18.77 -11.36 9.94
N ILE A 208 -18.47 -12.61 9.60
CA ILE A 208 -19.46 -13.69 9.49
C ILE A 208 -18.91 -14.99 10.07
N THR A 209 -19.75 -15.74 10.78
CA THR A 209 -19.54 -17.16 11.05
C THR A 209 -20.55 -17.93 10.22
N LEU A 210 -20.05 -18.83 9.38
CA LEU A 210 -20.86 -19.69 8.53
C LEU A 210 -21.23 -20.96 9.31
N PRO A 211 -22.35 -21.62 9.01
CA PRO A 211 -22.69 -22.88 9.65
C PRO A 211 -21.72 -23.99 9.23
N ASP A 212 -21.55 -24.99 10.07
CA ASP A 212 -20.75 -26.16 9.74
C ASP A 212 -21.42 -26.95 8.61
N ASN A 213 -20.63 -27.37 7.62
CA ASN A 213 -21.10 -28.16 6.47
C ASN A 213 -22.16 -27.46 5.62
N MET A 214 -21.89 -26.23 5.20
CA MET A 214 -22.72 -25.54 4.21
C MET A 214 -22.90 -26.39 2.96
N SER A 215 -24.13 -26.41 2.45
CA SER A 215 -24.49 -27.17 1.25
C SER A 215 -25.60 -26.45 0.51
N SER A 216 -25.40 -26.25 -0.79
CA SER A 216 -26.35 -25.52 -1.67
C SER A 216 -26.59 -24.06 -1.28
N ASP A 217 -25.84 -23.52 -0.32
CA ASP A 217 -25.99 -22.16 0.18
C ASP A 217 -25.36 -21.11 -0.76
N GLU A 218 -26.00 -19.95 -0.84
CA GLU A 218 -25.52 -18.77 -1.56
C GLU A 218 -24.90 -17.75 -0.61
N ILE A 219 -23.65 -17.36 -0.87
CA ILE A 219 -23.07 -16.15 -0.28
C ILE A 219 -23.19 -15.03 -1.31
N ARG A 220 -24.03 -14.03 -1.02
CA ARG A 220 -24.25 -12.87 -1.86
C ARG A 220 -23.58 -11.64 -1.24
N VAL A 221 -22.72 -11.00 -2.01
CA VAL A 221 -22.10 -9.72 -1.61
C VAL A 221 -22.73 -8.60 -2.43
N GLU A 222 -23.29 -7.61 -1.75
CA GLU A 222 -23.95 -6.45 -2.35
C GLU A 222 -23.25 -5.18 -1.86
N ILE A 223 -22.39 -4.59 -2.70
CA ILE A 223 -21.64 -3.37 -2.40
C ILE A 223 -21.75 -2.40 -3.59
N PRO A 224 -21.48 -1.09 -3.43
CA PRO A 224 -21.49 -0.14 -4.55
C PRO A 224 -20.43 -0.46 -5.61
N THR A 225 -20.74 -0.21 -6.89
CA THR A 225 -19.81 -0.39 -8.04
C THR A 225 -18.44 0.23 -7.79
N GLY A 226 -17.41 -0.60 -7.80
CA GLY A 226 -16.02 -0.18 -7.61
C GLY A 226 -15.58 -0.09 -6.14
N ALA A 227 -16.47 -0.36 -5.19
CA ALA A 227 -16.09 -0.54 -3.79
C ALA A 227 -15.27 -1.82 -3.58
N SER A 228 -14.59 -1.90 -2.44
CA SER A 228 -13.87 -3.10 -1.99
C SER A 228 -14.60 -3.79 -0.85
N ALA A 229 -14.36 -5.09 -0.68
CA ALA A 229 -14.89 -5.86 0.43
C ALA A 229 -13.80 -6.69 1.11
N ILE A 230 -13.74 -6.60 2.44
CA ILE A 230 -13.05 -7.58 3.29
C ILE A 230 -14.12 -8.38 4.03
N ILE A 231 -14.07 -9.69 3.86
CA ILE A 231 -15.04 -10.62 4.46
C ILE A 231 -14.26 -11.54 5.40
N ASN A 232 -14.34 -11.24 6.69
CA ASN A 232 -13.74 -12.06 7.74
C ASN A 232 -14.66 -13.24 8.05
N ILE A 233 -14.27 -14.44 7.61
CA ILE A 233 -14.95 -15.70 7.94
C ILE A 233 -14.31 -16.27 9.21
N LEU A 234 -15.05 -16.20 10.32
CA LEU A 234 -14.52 -16.37 11.67
C LEU A 234 -14.42 -17.83 12.14
N ASN A 235 -14.89 -18.77 11.32
CA ASN A 235 -14.85 -20.21 11.60
C ASN A 235 -13.44 -20.71 11.91
N GLN A 236 -13.30 -21.60 12.90
CA GLN A 236 -12.05 -22.34 13.16
C GLN A 236 -11.86 -23.50 12.16
N THR A 237 -12.97 -24.12 11.75
CA THR A 237 -13.02 -25.13 10.70
C THR A 237 -14.19 -24.79 9.77
N LEU A 238 -13.99 -24.92 8.46
CA LEU A 238 -15.02 -24.63 7.47
C LEU A 238 -15.14 -25.78 6.47
N SER A 239 -16.38 -26.20 6.21
CA SER A 239 -16.70 -27.21 5.19
C SER A 239 -17.85 -26.68 4.35
N ILE A 240 -17.63 -26.54 3.04
CA ILE A 240 -18.63 -26.11 2.06
C ILE A 240 -18.67 -27.15 0.94
N ASN A 241 -19.86 -27.64 0.62
CA ASN A 241 -20.09 -28.60 -0.46
C ASN A 241 -21.26 -28.17 -1.36
N GLY A 242 -20.94 -27.61 -2.53
CA GLY A 242 -21.92 -27.04 -3.44
C GLY A 242 -22.50 -25.72 -2.92
N GLY A 243 -23.41 -25.13 -3.71
CA GLY A 243 -23.91 -23.77 -3.49
C GLY A 243 -23.33 -22.79 -4.51
N SER A 244 -23.42 -21.49 -4.22
CA SER A 244 -22.92 -20.48 -5.14
C SER A 244 -22.46 -19.20 -4.44
N MET A 245 -21.70 -18.38 -5.17
CA MET A 245 -21.46 -16.99 -4.78
C MET A 245 -22.04 -16.07 -5.83
N LYS A 246 -22.60 -14.94 -5.37
CA LYS A 246 -23.06 -13.85 -6.22
C LYS A 246 -22.50 -12.52 -5.75
N MET A 247 -22.19 -11.67 -6.71
CA MET A 247 -21.59 -10.36 -6.49
C MET A 247 -22.45 -9.33 -7.23
N ASN A 248 -22.94 -8.33 -6.49
CA ASN A 248 -23.65 -7.18 -7.03
C ASN A 248 -22.84 -5.93 -6.71
N GLY A 249 -22.35 -5.24 -7.75
CA GLY A 249 -21.60 -3.99 -7.63
C GLY A 249 -20.16 -4.12 -7.16
N ALA A 250 -19.57 -5.31 -7.03
CA ALA A 250 -18.11 -5.41 -7.16
C ALA A 250 -17.69 -5.12 -8.63
N ASP A 251 -16.39 -4.99 -8.91
CA ASP A 251 -15.93 -5.00 -10.31
C ASP A 251 -16.19 -6.37 -10.97
N GLU A 252 -16.26 -6.41 -12.31
CA GLU A 252 -16.67 -7.62 -13.05
C GLU A 252 -15.81 -8.85 -12.76
N ALA A 253 -14.55 -8.63 -12.37
CA ALA A 253 -13.59 -9.68 -12.03
C ALA A 253 -13.52 -10.01 -10.52
N ASN A 254 -14.25 -9.28 -9.66
CA ASN A 254 -14.23 -9.38 -8.20
C ASN A 254 -12.81 -9.25 -7.60
N VAL A 255 -11.93 -8.50 -8.28
CA VAL A 255 -10.54 -8.30 -7.89
C VAL A 255 -10.37 -7.43 -6.65
N ARG A 256 -11.47 -6.85 -6.14
CA ARG A 256 -11.51 -6.01 -4.92
C ARG A 256 -12.12 -6.73 -3.72
N VAL A 257 -12.38 -8.04 -3.82
CA VAL A 257 -12.95 -8.84 -2.74
C VAL A 257 -11.88 -9.72 -2.13
N LEU A 258 -11.72 -9.63 -0.81
CA LEU A 258 -10.81 -10.45 -0.02
C LEU A 258 -11.59 -11.23 1.05
N PHE A 259 -11.55 -12.55 0.96
CA PHE A 259 -11.97 -13.46 2.01
C PHE A 259 -10.80 -13.70 2.95
N ASN A 260 -10.94 -13.25 4.19
CA ASN A 260 -9.96 -13.43 5.25
C ASN A 260 -10.44 -14.51 6.22
N PHE A 261 -9.60 -15.50 6.50
CA PHE A 261 -9.87 -16.61 7.41
C PHE A 261 -8.91 -16.54 8.61
N PRO A 262 -9.13 -15.60 9.55
CA PRO A 262 -8.17 -15.31 10.62
C PRO A 262 -8.02 -16.44 11.65
N ASN A 263 -9.03 -17.29 11.78
CA ASN A 263 -9.09 -18.36 12.77
C ASN A 263 -8.99 -19.77 12.18
N ALA A 264 -9.16 -19.91 10.86
CA ALA A 264 -9.30 -21.21 10.24
C ALA A 264 -8.00 -22.01 10.35
N THR A 265 -8.12 -23.26 10.78
CA THR A 265 -7.03 -24.24 10.82
C THR A 265 -7.22 -25.35 9.78
N ALA A 266 -8.46 -25.58 9.36
CA ALA A 266 -8.80 -26.49 8.27
C ALA A 266 -9.99 -25.95 7.46
N ILE A 267 -9.87 -25.97 6.14
CA ILE A 267 -10.93 -25.58 5.21
C ILE A 267 -11.11 -26.72 4.19
N SER A 268 -12.35 -27.13 3.97
CA SER A 268 -12.75 -28.07 2.92
C SER A 268 -13.74 -27.40 1.98
N LEU A 269 -13.38 -27.29 0.71
CA LEU A 269 -14.20 -26.73 -0.34
C LEU A 269 -14.49 -27.81 -1.38
N ALA A 270 -15.76 -28.10 -1.63
CA ALA A 270 -16.17 -29.01 -2.68
C ALA A 270 -17.22 -28.36 -3.57
N HIS A 271 -17.03 -28.42 -4.89
CA HIS A 271 -17.97 -27.93 -5.89
C HIS A 271 -18.44 -26.49 -5.67
N TYR A 272 -17.57 -25.64 -5.11
CA TYR A 272 -17.89 -24.26 -4.74
C TYR A 272 -16.91 -23.30 -5.39
N LYS A 273 -17.42 -22.17 -5.90
CA LYS A 273 -16.62 -21.13 -6.51
C LYS A 273 -16.54 -19.91 -5.61
N PHE A 274 -15.34 -19.60 -5.10
CA PHE A 274 -15.07 -18.34 -4.42
C PHE A 274 -14.75 -17.23 -5.42
N LEU A 275 -15.52 -16.15 -5.35
CA LEU A 275 -15.37 -14.97 -6.21
C LEU A 275 -14.56 -13.88 -5.49
N GLY A 276 -13.24 -14.03 -5.49
CA GLY A 276 -12.33 -13.09 -4.84
C GLY A 276 -11.07 -13.77 -4.34
N SER A 277 -10.18 -12.96 -3.76
CA SER A 277 -8.92 -13.44 -3.19
C SER A 277 -9.14 -14.07 -1.81
N PHE A 278 -8.23 -14.97 -1.43
CA PHE A 278 -8.39 -15.91 -0.33
C PHE A 278 -7.16 -15.87 0.58
N LEU A 279 -7.32 -15.41 1.82
CA LEU A 279 -6.24 -15.31 2.81
C LEU A 279 -6.53 -16.22 4.01
N ALA A 280 -5.89 -17.39 4.06
CA ALA A 280 -6.03 -18.37 5.13
C ALA A 280 -4.66 -18.83 5.66
N PRO A 281 -3.88 -17.94 6.32
CA PRO A 281 -2.48 -18.17 6.65
C PRO A 281 -2.25 -19.11 7.84
N LYS A 282 -3.32 -19.69 8.41
CA LYS A 282 -3.27 -20.71 9.46
C LYS A 282 -3.86 -22.05 9.02
N ALA A 283 -4.51 -22.11 7.86
CA ALA A 283 -5.31 -23.26 7.46
C ALA A 283 -4.56 -24.18 6.49
N GLY A 284 -4.75 -25.48 6.67
CA GLY A 284 -4.70 -26.42 5.55
C GLY A 284 -5.99 -26.34 4.72
N LEU A 285 -5.90 -26.61 3.43
CA LEU A 285 -7.02 -26.58 2.50
C LEU A 285 -7.18 -27.93 1.79
N SER A 286 -8.42 -28.38 1.62
CA SER A 286 -8.79 -29.44 0.69
C SER A 286 -9.79 -28.88 -0.32
N GLY A 287 -9.44 -28.89 -1.60
CA GLY A 287 -10.29 -28.44 -2.70
C GLY A 287 -10.74 -29.62 -3.54
N ASN A 288 -12.04 -29.79 -3.76
CA ASN A 288 -12.64 -30.92 -4.47
C ASN A 288 -13.64 -30.44 -5.53
N GLY A 289 -13.14 -30.10 -6.71
CA GLY A 289 -13.89 -29.38 -7.74
C GLY A 289 -14.31 -27.96 -7.29
N GLY A 290 -14.67 -27.11 -8.25
CA GLY A 290 -14.91 -25.69 -8.00
C GLY A 290 -13.64 -24.86 -8.20
N SER A 291 -13.61 -23.63 -7.69
CA SER A 291 -12.48 -22.73 -7.94
C SER A 291 -12.33 -21.61 -6.90
N ILE A 292 -11.14 -21.04 -6.83
CA ILE A 292 -10.91 -19.72 -6.26
C ILE A 292 -10.54 -18.77 -7.39
N ASN A 293 -11.31 -17.68 -7.53
CA ASN A 293 -11.13 -16.67 -8.57
C ASN A 293 -10.43 -15.45 -7.97
N GLY A 294 -9.14 -15.59 -7.71
CA GLY A 294 -8.32 -14.57 -7.06
C GLY A 294 -7.01 -15.12 -6.49
N GLN A 295 -6.21 -14.24 -5.93
CA GLN A 295 -4.96 -14.63 -5.27
C GLN A 295 -5.24 -15.43 -4.00
N SER A 296 -4.43 -16.45 -3.72
CA SER A 296 -4.63 -17.37 -2.60
C SER A 296 -3.39 -17.53 -1.74
N ILE A 297 -3.54 -17.33 -0.43
CA ILE A 297 -2.51 -17.55 0.59
C ILE A 297 -3.00 -18.65 1.53
N ILE A 298 -2.33 -19.81 1.51
CA ILE A 298 -2.70 -21.00 2.28
C ILE A 298 -1.57 -21.34 3.23
N GLY A 299 -1.81 -21.26 4.53
CA GLY A 299 -0.78 -21.40 5.56
C GLY A 299 -0.30 -22.83 5.81
N GLY A 300 -1.10 -23.83 5.43
CA GLY A 300 -0.81 -25.24 5.64
C GLY A 300 -0.72 -26.03 4.33
N HIS A 301 -0.92 -27.34 4.44
CA HIS A 301 -0.97 -28.24 3.29
C HIS A 301 -2.18 -27.97 2.41
N PHE A 302 -2.04 -28.17 1.10
CA PHE A 302 -3.14 -28.11 0.15
C PHE A 302 -3.31 -29.43 -0.60
N ASN A 303 -4.52 -29.99 -0.56
CA ASN A 303 -4.91 -31.16 -1.33
C ASN A 303 -5.92 -30.76 -2.41
N GLN A 304 -5.52 -30.78 -3.68
CA GLN A 304 -6.33 -30.42 -4.84
C GLN A 304 -6.86 -31.68 -5.54
N LEU A 305 -8.18 -31.79 -5.59
CA LEU A 305 -8.91 -32.97 -6.03
C LEU A 305 -9.97 -32.60 -7.06
N ASN A 306 -10.29 -33.55 -7.94
CA ASN A 306 -11.42 -33.54 -8.88
C ASN A 306 -11.64 -32.21 -9.63
N GLY A 307 -10.57 -31.63 -10.17
CA GLY A 307 -10.63 -30.43 -11.01
C GLY A 307 -10.93 -29.16 -10.24
N PHE A 308 -10.48 -29.04 -8.99
CA PHE A 308 -10.46 -27.74 -8.32
C PHE A 308 -9.45 -26.81 -9.02
N GLU A 309 -9.77 -25.55 -9.28
CA GLU A 309 -8.93 -24.64 -10.08
C GLU A 309 -8.60 -23.34 -9.33
N PHE A 310 -7.46 -22.74 -9.65
CA PHE A 310 -7.16 -21.34 -9.28
C PHE A 310 -7.18 -20.45 -10.51
N HIS A 311 -8.20 -19.61 -10.63
CA HIS A 311 -8.30 -18.66 -11.73
C HIS A 311 -7.54 -17.37 -11.41
N ASN A 312 -6.76 -16.88 -12.38
CA ASN A 312 -5.83 -15.78 -12.15
C ASN A 312 -6.50 -14.42 -12.33
N PHE A 313 -7.03 -13.91 -11.22
CA PHE A 313 -7.56 -12.56 -11.10
C PHE A 313 -6.72 -11.81 -10.05
N TYR A 314 -5.90 -10.84 -10.49
CA TYR A 314 -5.01 -10.12 -9.59
C TYR A 314 -5.81 -9.28 -8.60
N PHE A 315 -5.57 -9.46 -7.30
CA PHE A 315 -6.19 -8.61 -6.29
C PHE A 315 -5.74 -7.17 -6.51
N SER A 316 -6.68 -6.27 -6.75
CA SER A 316 -6.41 -4.84 -6.84
C SER A 316 -7.14 -4.15 -5.69
N GLU A 317 -6.39 -3.51 -4.80
CA GLU A 317 -7.03 -2.65 -3.80
C GLU A 317 -7.46 -1.34 -4.45
N ASN A 318 -8.68 -0.90 -4.13
CA ASN A 318 -8.93 0.53 -4.09
C ASN A 318 -8.10 1.08 -2.92
N THR A 319 -7.40 2.21 -3.10
CA THR A 319 -6.27 2.73 -2.29
C THR A 319 -6.56 3.04 -0.81
N ILE A 320 -7.20 2.15 -0.07
CA ILE A 320 -7.60 2.33 1.32
C ILE A 320 -6.74 1.41 2.19
N THR A 321 -5.64 1.99 2.65
CA THR A 321 -4.77 1.48 3.72
C THR A 321 -5.55 1.29 5.01
N LEU A 322 -5.29 0.21 5.75
CA LEU A 322 -5.91 -0.09 7.04
C LEU A 322 -4.89 -0.71 8.03
N PRO A 323 -5.13 -0.63 9.36
CA PRO A 323 -4.28 0.03 10.35
C PRO A 323 -3.33 -0.91 11.13
N VAL A 324 -2.27 -0.50 11.86
CA VAL A 324 -1.94 0.81 12.47
C VAL A 324 -2.21 1.96 11.50
N SER A 325 -3.33 2.64 11.67
CA SER A 325 -3.65 3.81 10.88
C SER A 325 -3.02 4.91 11.69
N LEU A 326 -1.74 5.09 11.39
CA LEU A 326 -1.15 6.40 11.48
C LEU A 326 -2.08 7.32 10.67
N ALA A 327 -3.05 7.92 11.36
CA ALA A 327 -4.06 8.77 10.74
C ALA A 327 -3.38 9.97 10.08
N LYS A 328 -2.30 10.43 10.73
CA LYS A 328 -1.54 11.60 10.34
C LYS A 328 -0.18 11.58 11.00
N PHE A 329 0.84 11.99 10.26
CA PHE A 329 2.13 12.42 10.79
C PHE A 329 2.43 13.78 10.16
N THR A 330 2.90 14.73 10.94
CA THR A 330 3.20 16.09 10.47
C THR A 330 4.42 16.64 11.16
N ALA A 331 5.21 17.41 10.42
CA ALA A 331 6.27 18.25 10.95
C ALA A 331 5.86 19.73 10.85
N SER A 332 5.99 20.48 11.94
CA SER A 332 5.77 21.92 11.96
C SER A 332 6.91 22.64 12.67
N LYS A 333 7.27 23.82 12.18
CA LYS A 333 8.33 24.65 12.77
C LYS A 333 7.77 25.43 13.95
N GLU A 334 8.47 25.41 15.08
CA GLU A 334 8.23 26.30 16.22
C GLU A 334 9.55 26.92 16.66
N GLY A 335 9.77 28.20 16.31
CA GLY A 335 11.04 28.88 16.57
C GLY A 335 12.21 28.26 15.80
N GLN A 336 13.20 27.73 16.53
CA GLN A 336 14.34 26.99 15.95
C GLN A 336 14.16 25.46 16.05
N SER A 337 13.02 24.99 16.55
CA SER A 337 12.73 23.57 16.76
C SER A 337 11.70 23.07 15.74
N VAL A 338 11.65 21.76 15.53
CA VAL A 338 10.60 21.10 14.75
C VAL A 338 9.74 20.26 15.68
N ASN A 339 8.43 20.52 15.70
CA ASN A 339 7.45 19.69 16.37
C ASN A 339 6.91 18.66 15.39
N LEU A 340 7.09 17.40 15.76
CA LEU A 340 6.54 16.25 15.10
C LEU A 340 5.30 15.82 15.87
N ASN A 341 4.18 15.68 15.18
CA ASN A 341 2.92 15.23 15.78
C ASN A 341 2.33 14.10 14.96
N TRP A 342 1.86 13.06 15.64
CA TRP A 342 1.11 11.99 15.01
C TRP A 342 -0.07 11.48 15.82
N THR A 343 -0.97 10.83 15.10
CA THR A 343 -2.14 10.19 15.67
C THR A 343 -2.22 8.76 15.16
N THR A 344 -2.40 7.80 16.05
CA THR A 344 -2.84 6.45 15.70
C THR A 344 -4.34 6.34 15.95
N THR A 345 -5.10 5.69 15.06
CA THR A 345 -6.53 5.43 15.30
C THR A 345 -6.75 4.18 16.17
N SER A 346 -5.83 3.22 16.07
CA SER A 346 -5.76 2.00 16.86
C SER A 346 -4.33 1.48 16.88
N GLU A 347 -4.00 0.71 17.92
CA GLU A 347 -2.70 0.08 18.15
C GLU A 347 -2.93 -1.37 18.56
N THR A 348 -2.19 -2.27 17.93
CA THR A 348 -2.21 -3.70 18.24
C THR A 348 -0.79 -4.19 18.12
N ASN A 349 -0.31 -4.95 19.11
CA ASN A 349 1.06 -5.44 19.19
C ASN A 349 2.13 -4.33 19.12
N SER A 350 1.79 -3.07 19.40
CA SER A 350 2.73 -1.97 19.19
C SER A 350 3.71 -1.86 20.36
N SER A 351 4.99 -1.63 20.12
CA SER A 351 5.97 -1.40 21.17
C SER A 351 6.25 0.09 21.36
N HIS A 352 6.73 0.73 20.29
CA HIS A 352 7.15 2.12 20.31
C HIS A 352 7.29 2.69 18.90
N PHE A 353 7.42 4.01 18.84
CA PHE A 353 7.76 4.77 17.66
C PHE A 353 9.20 5.24 17.78
N ASP A 354 10.06 4.82 16.87
CA ASP A 354 11.37 5.40 16.66
C ASP A 354 11.25 6.59 15.71
N ILE A 355 11.63 7.78 16.17
CA ILE A 355 11.63 9.00 15.38
C ILE A 355 12.96 9.06 14.65
N GLU A 356 12.90 9.04 13.32
CA GLU A 356 14.08 9.07 12.48
C GLU A 356 14.15 10.39 11.69
N HIS A 357 15.37 10.93 11.61
CA HIS A 357 15.70 12.14 10.89
C HIS A 357 16.76 11.89 9.82
N SER A 358 16.62 12.58 8.70
CA SER A 358 17.58 12.57 7.61
C SER A 358 17.72 13.94 6.97
N VAL A 359 18.92 14.21 6.44
CA VAL A 359 19.23 15.41 5.63
C VAL A 359 19.32 15.09 4.13
N ASN A 360 19.19 13.81 3.75
CA ASN A 360 19.39 13.36 2.37
C ASN A 360 18.41 12.26 1.90
N GLY A 361 17.54 11.76 2.80
CA GLY A 361 16.53 10.75 2.52
C GLY A 361 17.07 9.31 2.40
N LYS A 362 18.39 9.13 2.51
CA LYS A 362 19.07 7.83 2.36
C LYS A 362 19.61 7.31 3.69
N SER A 363 20.28 8.18 4.45
CA SER A 363 20.84 7.89 5.76
C SER A 363 19.92 8.44 6.83
N TRP A 364 19.36 7.55 7.65
CA TRP A 364 18.39 7.88 8.69
C TRP A 364 19.01 7.64 10.06
N ASN A 365 18.93 8.65 10.92
CA ASN A 365 19.38 8.57 12.30
C ASN A 365 18.17 8.60 13.22
N ARG A 366 18.14 7.71 14.21
CA ARG A 366 17.14 7.79 15.27
C ARG A 366 17.47 8.95 16.21
N ILE A 367 16.55 9.90 16.33
CA ILE A 367 16.68 11.08 17.19
C ILE A 367 15.83 10.98 18.47
N GLY A 368 14.93 10.00 18.55
CA GLY A 368 14.14 9.74 19.75
C GLY A 368 13.30 8.48 19.64
N THR A 369 12.72 8.10 20.76
CA THR A 369 11.78 6.98 20.87
C THR A 369 10.62 7.40 21.76
N VAL A 370 9.40 7.06 21.36
CA VAL A 370 8.17 7.28 22.14
C VAL A 370 7.43 5.96 22.27
N SER A 371 7.23 5.47 23.50
CA SER A 371 6.46 4.25 23.75
C SER A 371 5.02 4.41 23.24
N SER A 372 4.48 3.35 22.64
CA SER A 372 3.07 3.30 22.29
C SER A 372 2.22 2.87 23.49
N HIS A 373 0.90 2.78 23.30
CA HIS A 373 -0.02 2.22 24.30
C HIS A 373 -0.17 0.70 24.20
N GLN A 374 0.66 0.02 23.41
CA GLN A 374 0.65 -1.42 23.14
C GLN A 374 -0.61 -1.93 22.45
N GLU A 375 -1.71 -1.97 23.19
CA GLU A 375 -3.03 -2.40 22.76
C GLU A 375 -4.01 -1.25 23.00
N SER A 376 -4.52 -0.65 21.93
CA SER A 376 -5.49 0.45 22.01
C SER A 376 -6.47 0.40 20.84
N SER A 377 -7.76 0.30 21.15
CA SER A 377 -8.83 0.52 20.17
C SER A 377 -9.24 1.99 20.04
N GLN A 378 -8.62 2.88 20.82
CA GLN A 378 -8.90 4.32 20.83
C GLN A 378 -7.79 5.09 20.13
N SER A 379 -8.18 6.23 19.53
CA SER A 379 -7.25 7.18 18.95
C SER A 379 -6.25 7.68 20.00
N ARG A 380 -4.96 7.64 19.68
CA ARG A 380 -3.87 8.15 20.52
C ARG A 380 -3.12 9.24 19.81
N HIS A 381 -2.75 10.27 20.57
CA HIS A 381 -2.02 11.42 20.08
C HIS A 381 -0.64 11.45 20.71
N TYR A 382 0.36 11.70 19.89
CA TYR A 382 1.75 11.72 20.28
C TYR A 382 2.45 12.92 19.69
N SER A 383 3.52 13.34 20.36
CA SER A 383 4.39 14.39 19.88
C SER A 383 5.85 14.11 20.24
N PHE A 384 6.72 14.68 19.43
CA PHE A 384 8.16 14.71 19.66
C PHE A 384 8.71 16.04 19.15
N THR A 385 9.63 16.67 19.88
CA THR A 385 10.26 17.92 19.45
C THR A 385 11.73 17.69 19.15
N ASP A 386 12.13 17.91 17.91
CA ASP A 386 13.53 18.09 17.55
C ASP A 386 13.95 19.52 17.93
N GLN A 387 14.80 19.63 18.94
CA GLN A 387 15.30 20.90 19.48
C GLN A 387 16.50 21.47 18.70
N SER A 388 17.10 20.69 17.80
CA SER A 388 18.30 21.12 17.08
C SER A 388 18.29 20.61 15.64
N PRO A 389 17.22 20.92 14.87
CA PRO A 389 17.17 20.60 13.46
C PRO A 389 18.30 21.33 12.73
N VAL A 390 18.81 20.75 11.65
CA VAL A 390 19.90 21.37 10.88
C VAL A 390 19.39 22.51 10.01
N ASP A 391 20.27 23.46 9.68
CA ASP A 391 19.96 24.47 8.67
C ASP A 391 19.79 23.80 7.29
N GLY A 392 18.72 24.16 6.58
CA GLY A 392 18.35 23.52 5.31
C GLY A 392 17.20 22.52 5.45
N GLU A 393 17.20 21.52 4.58
CA GLU A 393 16.12 20.52 4.51
C GLU A 393 16.27 19.48 5.62
N ASN A 394 15.17 19.22 6.33
CA ASN A 394 15.06 18.20 7.35
C ASN A 394 13.92 17.26 6.98
N LEU A 395 14.22 15.97 6.91
CA LEU A 395 13.26 14.92 6.59
C LEU A 395 13.03 14.07 7.84
N TYR A 396 11.77 13.79 8.14
CA TYR A 396 11.38 12.99 9.29
C TYR A 396 10.49 11.83 8.88
N ARG A 397 10.62 10.71 9.58
CA ARG A 397 9.68 9.59 9.50
C ARG A 397 9.59 8.89 10.86
N LEU A 398 8.51 8.15 11.05
CA LEU A 398 8.36 7.22 12.15
C LEU A 398 8.73 5.82 11.66
N LYS A 399 9.51 5.11 12.47
CA LYS A 399 9.63 3.66 12.43
C LYS A 399 8.74 3.11 13.55
N MET A 400 7.63 2.52 13.18
CA MET A 400 6.63 1.95 14.08
C MET A 400 7.06 0.52 14.38
N VAL A 401 7.48 0.24 15.62
CA VAL A 401 8.04 -1.04 16.04
C VAL A 401 7.04 -1.78 16.91
N ASP A 402 6.85 -3.05 16.63
CA ASP A 402 5.94 -3.95 17.35
C ASP A 402 6.67 -4.70 18.48
N LEU A 403 5.91 -5.33 19.38
CA LEU A 403 6.46 -6.09 20.52
C LEU A 403 7.26 -7.32 20.08
N ASP A 404 7.03 -7.81 18.86
CA ASP A 404 7.77 -8.90 18.22
C ASP A 404 8.98 -8.41 17.39
N GLU A 405 9.34 -7.14 17.53
CA GLU A 405 10.45 -6.45 16.84
C GLU A 405 10.24 -6.25 15.33
N THR A 406 9.08 -6.63 14.77
CA THR A 406 8.73 -6.23 13.41
C THR A 406 8.46 -4.73 13.34
N PHE A 407 8.53 -4.13 12.15
CA PHE A 407 8.33 -2.70 12.00
C PHE A 407 7.80 -2.28 10.63
N ALA A 408 7.16 -1.12 10.59
CA ALA A 408 6.75 -0.41 9.39
C ALA A 408 7.15 1.08 9.48
N TYR A 409 7.26 1.75 8.33
CA TYR A 409 7.57 3.19 8.28
C TYR A 409 6.35 4.03 7.92
N SER A 410 6.30 5.27 8.43
CA SER A 410 5.36 6.29 7.97
C SER A 410 5.76 6.86 6.59
N ASN A 411 4.89 7.72 6.05
CA ASN A 411 5.32 8.70 5.04
C ASN A 411 6.42 9.61 5.60
N ILE A 412 7.21 10.21 4.70
CA ILE A 412 8.27 11.15 5.04
C ILE A 412 7.68 12.57 5.06
N GLU A 413 7.89 13.28 6.17
CA GLU A 413 7.58 14.70 6.30
C GLU A 413 8.84 15.53 6.09
N SER A 414 8.79 16.48 5.13
CA SER A 414 9.90 17.40 4.85
C SER A 414 9.60 18.78 5.39
N ILE A 415 10.56 19.38 6.09
CA ILE A 415 10.50 20.76 6.53
C ILE A 415 11.86 21.43 6.37
N LYS A 416 11.85 22.64 5.80
CA LYS A 416 13.07 23.43 5.66
C LYS A 416 13.23 24.36 6.85
N ILE A 417 14.30 24.18 7.60
CA ILE A 417 14.69 25.10 8.66
C ILE A 417 15.67 26.11 8.08
N LYS A 418 15.45 27.38 8.42
CA LYS A 418 16.42 28.44 8.23
C LYS A 418 16.68 29.02 9.60
N THR A 419 17.80 28.63 10.21
CA THR A 419 18.31 29.32 11.40
C THR A 419 18.90 30.64 10.91
N GLY A 420 18.07 31.68 10.87
CA GLY A 420 18.58 33.02 10.63
C GLY A 420 19.63 33.32 11.69
N SER A 421 20.87 33.59 11.28
CA SER A 421 21.91 34.03 12.22
C SER A 421 21.37 35.22 12.99
N ALA A 422 21.31 35.12 14.33
CA ALA A 422 20.70 36.14 15.17
C ALA A 422 21.20 37.54 14.75
N ILE A 423 20.26 38.44 14.45
CA ILE A 423 20.60 39.84 14.23
C ILE A 423 21.07 40.40 15.57
N THR A 424 22.22 41.06 15.58
CA THR A 424 22.75 41.77 16.73
C THR A 424 22.84 43.24 16.39
N LEU A 425 22.43 44.09 17.34
CA LEU A 425 22.54 45.54 17.25
C LEU A 425 23.71 46.01 18.10
N PHE A 426 24.67 46.71 17.49
CA PHE A 426 25.86 47.17 18.21
C PHE A 426 26.41 48.49 17.66
N PRO A 427 27.08 49.31 18.50
CA PRO A 427 27.19 49.14 19.94
C PRO A 427 25.86 49.43 20.66
N ASN A 428 25.67 48.86 21.84
CA ASN A 428 24.59 49.19 22.75
C ASN A 428 25.18 49.28 24.17
N PRO A 429 25.29 50.48 24.78
CA PRO A 429 24.71 51.76 24.34
C PRO A 429 25.39 52.39 23.11
N THR A 430 24.71 53.30 22.42
CA THR A 430 25.27 54.10 21.30
C THR A 430 24.99 55.60 21.44
N ALA A 431 25.82 56.45 20.82
CA ALA A 431 25.60 57.89 20.70
C ALA A 431 25.18 58.31 19.29
N ASP A 432 25.83 57.73 18.27
CA ASP A 432 25.72 58.18 16.87
C ASP A 432 24.99 57.19 15.96
N ARG A 433 25.36 55.91 15.99
CA ARG A 433 24.90 54.91 15.01
C ARG A 433 24.72 53.52 15.61
N ILE A 434 23.78 52.75 15.07
CA ILE A 434 23.58 51.32 15.38
C ILE A 434 23.94 50.50 14.13
N LEU A 435 24.91 49.60 14.24
CA LEU A 435 25.22 48.60 13.23
C LEU A 435 24.36 47.36 13.46
N VAL A 436 24.02 46.68 12.36
CA VAL A 436 23.13 45.51 12.35
C VAL A 436 23.87 44.36 11.70
N SER A 437 24.14 43.27 12.44
CA SER A 437 24.72 42.05 11.83
C SER A 437 23.69 41.34 10.95
N ASN A 438 24.18 40.59 9.94
CA ASN A 438 23.37 39.71 9.11
C ASN A 438 22.15 40.41 8.45
N SER A 439 22.34 41.65 7.99
CA SER A 439 21.25 42.53 7.51
C SER A 439 20.70 42.19 6.12
N ALA A 440 21.25 41.18 5.44
CA ALA A 440 20.91 40.84 4.06
C ALA A 440 19.42 40.49 3.86
N ASP A 441 18.79 39.86 4.85
CA ASP A 441 17.39 39.41 4.78
C ASP A 441 16.40 40.42 5.41
N ILE A 442 16.86 41.60 5.84
CA ILE A 442 16.03 42.62 6.46
C ILE A 442 15.35 43.48 5.39
N LYS A 443 14.01 43.43 5.37
CA LYS A 443 13.14 44.26 4.52
C LYS A 443 12.91 45.66 5.09
N GLN A 444 12.87 45.81 6.41
CA GLN A 444 12.60 47.10 7.05
C GLN A 444 13.15 47.14 8.48
N VAL A 445 13.56 48.32 8.94
CA VAL A 445 13.83 48.60 10.34
C VAL A 445 13.00 49.78 10.82
N THR A 446 12.48 49.66 12.05
CA THR A 446 11.70 50.70 12.72
C THR A 446 12.27 50.91 14.12
N ILE A 447 12.40 52.15 14.57
CA ILE A 447 12.74 52.48 15.95
C ILE A 447 11.57 53.20 16.60
N VAL A 448 11.17 52.72 17.77
CA VAL A 448 10.14 53.35 18.61
C VAL A 448 10.73 53.84 19.92
N ASP A 449 10.26 54.98 20.40
CA ASP A 449 10.58 55.49 21.73
C ASP A 449 9.76 54.81 22.83
N PHE A 450 10.01 55.18 24.10
CA PHE A 450 9.30 54.62 25.26
C PHE A 450 7.78 54.90 25.26
N PHE A 451 7.32 55.90 24.51
CA PHE A 451 5.89 56.21 24.33
C PHE A 451 5.28 55.46 23.14
N GLY A 452 6.02 54.57 22.49
CA GLY A 452 5.58 53.81 21.32
C GLY A 452 5.53 54.63 20.03
N ARG A 453 6.10 55.84 20.00
CA ARG A 453 6.12 56.69 18.80
C ARG A 453 7.22 56.21 17.87
N ASN A 454 6.90 56.03 16.58
CA ASN A 454 7.89 55.76 15.55
C ASN A 454 8.80 56.97 15.35
N VAL A 455 10.08 56.84 15.72
CA VAL A 455 11.08 57.91 15.59
C VAL A 455 12.05 57.68 14.42
N TYR A 456 12.09 56.46 13.89
CA TYR A 456 12.89 56.12 12.71
C TYR A 456 12.22 54.99 11.92
N LYS A 457 12.32 55.05 10.59
CA LYS A 457 11.89 53.97 9.69
C LYS A 457 12.75 53.96 8.42
N ALA A 458 13.32 52.80 8.09
CA ALA A 458 14.08 52.59 6.86
C ALA A 458 13.71 51.27 6.20
N VAL A 459 13.64 51.25 4.87
CA VAL A 459 13.27 50.06 4.06
C VAL A 459 14.53 49.28 3.60
N LYS A 460 15.72 49.74 3.98
CA LYS A 460 16.98 49.04 3.74
C LYS A 460 18.02 49.50 4.74
N ILE A 461 18.77 48.57 5.32
CA ILE A 461 19.94 48.85 6.15
C ILE A 461 21.17 48.89 5.23
N THR A 462 21.91 49.98 5.25
CA THR A 462 23.20 50.10 4.57
C THR A 462 24.32 49.66 5.52
N SER A 463 25.52 49.43 4.99
CA SER A 463 26.73 49.16 5.79
C SER A 463 27.09 50.28 6.76
N GLU A 464 26.51 51.47 6.56
CA GLU A 464 26.68 52.62 7.43
C GLU A 464 25.88 52.54 8.75
N GLY A 465 24.93 51.61 8.85
CA GLY A 465 24.07 51.46 10.03
C GLY A 465 22.92 52.46 10.10
N ILE A 466 22.25 52.46 11.26
CA ILE A 466 21.10 53.32 11.56
C ILE A 466 21.58 54.59 12.25
N ASP A 467 21.31 55.76 11.65
CA ASP A 467 21.68 57.05 12.22
C ASP A 467 20.77 57.41 13.40
N CYS A 468 21.40 57.65 14.55
CA CYS A 468 20.78 57.96 15.83
C CYS A 468 21.12 59.38 16.33
N LYS A 469 21.90 60.17 15.59
CA LYS A 469 22.41 61.48 16.04
C LYS A 469 21.31 62.46 16.43
N ASN A 470 20.14 62.37 15.78
CA ASN A 470 19.00 63.25 16.04
C ASN A 470 18.01 62.69 17.07
N LEU A 471 18.26 61.50 17.61
CA LEU A 471 17.46 60.93 18.69
C LEU A 471 17.92 61.48 20.05
N ALA A 472 17.00 61.63 21.00
CA ALA A 472 17.34 62.05 22.36
C ALA A 472 17.98 60.90 23.14
N SER A 473 18.72 61.19 24.21
CA SER A 473 19.19 60.14 25.13
C SER A 473 17.99 59.43 25.75
N GLY A 474 17.96 58.10 25.70
CA GLY A 474 16.81 57.32 26.15
C GLY A 474 16.85 55.85 25.69
N MET A 475 15.90 55.07 26.17
CA MET A 475 15.72 53.67 25.78
C MET A 475 14.78 53.60 24.56
N TYR A 476 15.18 52.82 23.56
CA TYR A 476 14.44 52.61 22.32
C TYR A 476 14.25 51.12 22.05
N VAL A 477 13.19 50.77 21.33
CA VAL A 477 13.02 49.42 20.78
C VAL A 477 13.24 49.50 19.27
N VAL A 478 14.17 48.70 18.77
CA VAL A 478 14.48 48.57 17.36
C VAL A 478 13.85 47.26 16.87
N THR A 479 12.94 47.36 15.90
CA THR A 479 12.28 46.22 15.26
C THR A 479 12.79 46.04 13.84
N THR A 480 13.30 44.85 13.51
CA THR A 480 13.68 44.45 12.15
C THR A 480 12.62 43.52 11.56
N THR A 481 12.09 43.86 10.40
CA THR A 481 11.15 43.03 9.63
C THR A 481 11.89 42.41 8.45
N HIS A 482 11.78 41.10 8.28
CA HIS A 482 12.44 40.34 7.23
C HIS A 482 11.56 40.20 5.97
N PHE A 483 12.15 39.78 4.85
CA PHE A 483 11.40 39.55 3.60
C PHE A 483 10.34 38.43 3.70
N ASP A 484 10.55 37.45 4.59
CA ASP A 484 9.61 36.37 4.90
C ASP A 484 8.50 36.78 5.90
N GLY A 485 8.53 38.02 6.39
CA GLY A 485 7.59 38.55 7.37
C GLY A 485 7.98 38.33 8.83
N ALA A 486 9.07 37.62 9.12
CA ALA A 486 9.58 37.49 10.49
C ALA A 486 9.96 38.85 11.08
N MET A 487 9.76 39.03 12.38
CA MET A 487 10.13 40.24 13.11
C MET A 487 11.02 39.92 14.30
N ASN A 488 12.06 40.72 14.51
CA ASN A 488 12.92 40.67 15.70
C ASN A 488 12.97 42.05 16.35
N SER A 489 12.96 42.11 17.69
CA SER A 489 12.96 43.35 18.46
C SER A 489 14.06 43.35 19.52
N GLN A 490 14.84 44.42 19.58
CA GLN A 490 15.91 44.59 20.58
C GLN A 490 15.85 45.97 21.22
N LYS A 491 16.15 46.03 22.52
CA LYS A 491 16.25 47.29 23.27
C LYS A 491 17.64 47.89 23.07
N VAL A 492 17.69 49.17 22.71
CA VAL A 492 18.94 49.92 22.57
C VAL A 492 18.90 51.18 23.43
N LEU A 493 19.96 51.41 24.20
CA LEU A 493 20.15 52.64 24.95
C LEU A 493 20.92 53.65 24.08
N ILE A 494 20.29 54.81 23.81
CA ILE A 494 20.97 55.96 23.23
C ILE A 494 21.47 56.85 24.36
N ARG A 495 22.78 57.13 24.38
CA ARG A 495 23.44 57.98 25.38
C ARG A 495 24.44 58.90 24.69
N LYS A 496 24.12 60.20 24.68
CA LYS A 496 24.99 61.27 24.18
C LYS A 496 25.98 61.76 25.23
#